data_AF-A0A6X3ZH91-F1
#
_entry.id   AF-A0A6X3ZH91-F1
#
_cell.length_a   1.000
_cell.length_b   1.000
_cell.length_c   1.000
_cell.angle_alpha   90.00
_cell.angle_beta   90.00
_cell.angle_gamma   90.00
#
_symmetry.space_group_name_H-M   'P 1'
#
loop_
_entity.id
_entity.type
_entity.pdbx_description
1 polymer ?
#
loop_
_entity_poly.entity_id
_entity_poly.type
_entity_poly.pdbx_seq_one_letter_code
_entity_poly.pdbx_strand_id
1 'polypeptide(L)'
;MEIYISIDSAGYVDGYSYSEINPGQKIQISEDDLFFQRMFTCYKFESGKLAYDAKKEADIIQKEQIKDAMPSTSEQLINTQMALADMYEQNNNLQQQLLETQLAITEIFEGGL
;
A
#
# COMPACT_ATOMS: atom_id res chain seq x y z
N MET A 1 26.44 26.06 -6.42
CA MET A 1 26.31 25.95 -4.97
C MET A 1 26.84 24.62 -4.46
N GLU A 2 27.32 24.61 -3.22
CA GLU A 2 27.80 23.40 -2.57
C GLU A 2 26.68 22.79 -1.71
N ILE A 3 26.48 21.48 -1.80
CA ILE A 3 25.62 20.72 -0.89
C ILE A 3 26.28 19.40 -0.51
N TYR A 4 25.75 18.78 0.55
CA TYR A 4 26.12 17.46 1.01
C TYR A 4 24.95 16.51 0.80
N ILE A 5 25.21 15.33 0.26
CA ILE A 5 24.21 14.28 0.02
C ILE A 5 24.56 13.04 0.83
N SER A 6 23.54 12.34 1.30
CA SER A 6 23.65 10.95 1.75
C SER A 6 23.15 10.04 0.64
N ILE A 7 23.70 8.82 0.59
CA ILE A 7 23.36 7.82 -0.43
C ILE A 7 22.96 6.52 0.24
N ASP A 8 21.92 5.90 -0.31
CA ASP A 8 21.48 4.57 0.08
C ASP A 8 22.47 3.49 -0.41
N SER A 9 22.23 2.24 0.00
CA SER A 9 23.04 1.09 -0.39
C SER A 9 23.01 0.78 -1.90
N ALA A 10 22.04 1.32 -2.65
CA ALA A 10 21.93 1.21 -4.09
C ALA A 10 22.61 2.37 -4.84
N GLY A 11 23.15 3.36 -4.11
CA GLY A 11 23.86 4.52 -4.64
C GLY A 11 22.94 5.68 -5.03
N TYR A 12 21.67 5.66 -4.63
CA TYR A 12 20.75 6.77 -4.84
C TYR A 12 20.77 7.73 -3.67
N VAL A 13 20.48 9.00 -3.94
CA VAL A 13 20.37 10.01 -2.89
C VAL A 13 19.20 9.66 -1.98
N ASP A 14 19.41 9.65 -0.66
CA ASP A 14 18.34 9.45 0.33
C ASP A 14 18.19 10.64 1.29
N GLY A 15 19.08 11.64 1.17
CA GLY A 15 19.00 12.90 1.89
C GLY A 15 19.99 13.93 1.35
N TYR A 16 19.75 15.20 1.63
CA TYR A 16 20.69 16.28 1.34
C TYR A 16 20.65 17.38 2.41
N SER A 17 21.74 18.14 2.50
CA SER A 17 21.95 19.18 3.48
C SER A 17 22.85 20.29 2.92
N TYR A 18 22.60 21.53 3.33
CA TYR A 18 23.51 22.65 3.06
C TYR A 18 24.70 22.69 4.03
N SER A 19 24.66 21.89 5.09
CA SER A 19 25.74 21.71 6.07
C SER A 19 26.34 20.31 5.94
N GLU A 20 27.61 20.18 6.34
CA GLU A 20 28.32 18.91 6.29
C GLU A 20 27.60 17.81 7.08
N ILE A 21 27.47 16.64 6.45
CA ILE A 21 26.88 15.44 7.06
C ILE A 21 27.88 14.29 6.96
N ASN A 22 27.91 13.43 7.98
CA ASN A 22 28.86 12.33 8.06
C ASN A 22 28.13 11.04 8.53
N PRO A 23 28.07 9.98 7.69
CA PRO A 23 28.66 9.88 6.35
C PRO A 23 27.91 10.71 5.31
N GLY A 24 28.65 11.29 4.35
CA GLY A 24 28.09 12.10 3.27
C GLY A 24 29.07 12.38 2.14
N GLN A 25 28.56 12.75 0.97
CA GLN A 25 29.32 13.17 -0.20
C GLN A 25 29.10 14.65 -0.47
N LYS A 26 30.18 15.39 -0.69
CA LYS A 26 30.13 16.81 -1.03
C LYS A 26 30.08 16.98 -2.54
N ILE A 27 29.12 17.74 -3.04
CA ILE A 27 28.94 17.95 -4.48
C ILE A 27 28.74 19.43 -4.81
N GLN A 28 29.06 19.79 -6.05
CA GLN A 28 28.74 21.08 -6.63
C GLN A 28 27.55 20.91 -7.57
N ILE A 29 26.51 21.71 -7.37
CA ILE A 29 25.27 21.70 -8.16
C ILE A 29 24.83 23.12 -8.47
N SER A 30 24.05 23.34 -9.52
CA SER A 30 23.44 24.66 -9.77
C SER A 30 22.32 24.92 -8.77
N GLU A 31 22.11 26.17 -8.35
CA GLU A 31 20.92 26.54 -7.54
C GLU A 31 19.62 26.30 -8.31
N ASP A 32 19.67 26.49 -9.64
CA ASP A 32 18.53 26.27 -10.53
C ASP A 32 18.40 24.82 -11.02
N ASP A 33 19.18 23.89 -10.45
CA ASP A 33 19.13 22.50 -10.88
C ASP A 33 17.76 21.87 -10.55
N LEU A 34 17.27 21.04 -11.47
CA LEU A 34 16.01 20.31 -11.30
C LEU A 34 16.06 19.34 -10.10
N PHE A 35 17.24 19.03 -9.57
CA PHE A 35 17.42 18.29 -8.32
C PHE A 35 16.56 18.84 -7.18
N PHE A 36 16.43 20.16 -7.05
CA PHE A 36 15.66 20.80 -5.98
C PHE A 36 14.15 20.87 -6.27
N GLN A 37 13.75 20.68 -7.53
CA GLN A 37 12.36 20.73 -7.96
C GLN A 37 11.74 19.34 -8.11
N ARG A 38 12.57 18.32 -8.32
CA ARG A 38 12.18 16.93 -8.52
C ARG A 38 12.37 16.11 -7.24
N MET A 39 11.92 14.86 -7.28
CA MET A 39 12.25 13.88 -6.24
C MET A 39 13.75 13.60 -6.27
N PHE A 40 14.49 14.18 -5.32
CA PHE A 40 15.94 13.99 -5.18
C PHE A 40 16.33 12.50 -5.05
N THR A 41 15.43 11.67 -4.55
CA THR A 41 15.60 10.22 -4.41
C THR A 41 15.69 9.45 -5.73
N CYS A 42 15.36 10.12 -6.85
CA CYS A 42 15.52 9.61 -8.21
C CYS A 42 16.91 9.90 -8.81
N TYR A 43 17.79 10.58 -8.07
CA TYR A 43 19.15 10.84 -8.52
C TYR A 43 20.10 9.78 -7.96
N LYS A 44 20.93 9.23 -8.85
CA LYS A 44 22.00 8.30 -8.51
C LYS A 44 23.34 9.01 -8.50
N PHE A 45 24.15 8.76 -7.48
CA PHE A 45 25.49 9.32 -7.40
C PHE A 45 26.48 8.34 -8.02
N GLU A 46 27.01 8.70 -9.18
CA GLU A 46 27.99 7.88 -9.91
C GLU A 46 29.15 8.76 -10.40
N SER A 47 30.37 8.29 -10.16
CA SER A 47 31.60 8.97 -10.63
C SER A 47 31.69 10.45 -10.22
N GLY A 48 31.25 10.79 -9.00
CA GLY A 48 31.30 12.16 -8.48
C GLY A 48 30.21 13.09 -9.01
N LYS A 49 29.20 12.55 -9.72
CA LYS A 49 28.11 13.32 -10.32
C LYS A 49 26.74 12.71 -9.99
N LEU A 50 25.73 13.56 -9.99
CA LEU A 50 24.34 13.13 -9.91
C LEU A 50 23.81 12.86 -11.33
N ALA A 51 23.21 11.68 -11.50
CA ALA A 51 22.52 11.27 -12.71
C ALA A 51 21.05 11.02 -12.39
N TYR A 52 20.16 11.66 -13.13
CA TYR A 52 18.72 11.46 -12.96
C TYR A 52 18.27 10.13 -13.54
N ASP A 53 17.49 9.37 -12.77
CA ASP A 53 16.90 8.11 -13.18
C ASP A 53 15.38 8.22 -13.34
N ALA A 54 14.93 8.42 -14.57
CA ALA A 54 13.51 8.51 -14.92
C ALA A 54 12.76 7.19 -14.69
N LYS A 55 13.45 6.04 -14.71
CA LYS A 55 12.80 4.75 -14.44
C LYS A 55 12.45 4.64 -12.96
N LYS A 56 13.38 5.04 -12.08
CA LYS A 56 13.13 5.06 -10.64
C LYS A 56 11.96 5.99 -10.28
N GLU A 57 11.85 7.15 -10.93
CA GLU A 57 10.69 8.03 -10.77
C GLU A 57 9.39 7.33 -11.18
N ALA A 58 9.36 6.72 -12.37
CA ALA A 58 8.19 5.98 -12.85
C ALA A 58 7.79 4.85 -11.89
N ASP A 59 8.77 4.12 -11.35
CA ASP A 59 8.55 3.04 -10.39
C ASP A 59 7.97 3.56 -9.06
N ILE A 60 8.46 4.70 -8.55
CA ILE A 60 7.93 5.34 -7.34
C ILE A 60 6.49 5.78 -7.55
N ILE A 61 6.22 6.48 -8.65
CA ILE A 61 4.87 6.94 -9.00
C ILE A 61 3.91 5.75 -9.15
N GLN A 62 4.34 4.70 -9.85
CA GLN A 62 3.53 3.49 -10.02
C GLN A 62 3.24 2.83 -8.67
N LYS A 63 4.23 2.75 -7.78
CA LYS A 63 4.07 2.16 -6.44
C LYS A 63 3.09 2.96 -5.57
N GLU A 64 3.13 4.28 -5.64
CA GLU A 64 2.17 5.15 -4.96
C GLU A 64 0.76 4.96 -5.53
N GLN A 65 0.61 4.93 -6.85
CA GLN A 65 -0.69 4.68 -7.48
C GLN A 65 -1.29 3.32 -7.08
N ILE A 66 -0.47 2.26 -7.03
CA ILE A 66 -0.92 0.94 -6.56
C ILE A 66 -1.31 1.00 -5.09
N LYS A 67 -0.55 1.70 -4.24
CA LYS A 67 -0.86 1.87 -2.82
C LYS A 67 -2.19 2.59 -2.61
N ASP A 68 -2.45 3.63 -3.39
CA ASP A 68 -3.69 4.41 -3.31
C ASP A 68 -4.90 3.65 -3.91
N ALA A 69 -4.67 2.77 -4.89
CA ALA A 69 -5.69 1.92 -5.47
C ALA A 69 -6.02 0.68 -4.62
N MET A 70 -5.13 0.28 -3.70
CA MET A 70 -5.41 -0.82 -2.78
C MET A 70 -6.39 -0.35 -1.69
N PRO A 71 -7.54 -1.03 -1.52
CA PRO A 71 -8.44 -0.71 -0.43
C PRO A 71 -7.69 -0.82 0.89
N SER A 72 -7.87 0.18 1.74
CA SER A 72 -7.26 0.24 3.05
C SER A 72 -7.60 -1.02 3.86
N THR A 73 -6.74 -1.38 4.82
CA THR A 73 -7.03 -2.50 5.74
C THR A 73 -8.39 -2.34 6.42
N SER A 74 -8.80 -1.10 6.69
CA SER A 74 -10.12 -0.77 7.25
C SER A 74 -11.26 -1.10 6.29
N GLU A 75 -11.15 -0.75 5.00
CA GLU A 75 -12.17 -1.09 3.99
C GLU A 75 -12.25 -2.60 3.76
N GLN A 76 -11.11 -3.28 3.72
CA GLN A 76 -11.07 -4.75 3.64
C GLN A 76 -11.75 -5.40 4.86
N LEU A 77 -11.53 -4.86 6.05
CA LEU A 77 -12.17 -5.34 7.27
C LEU A 77 -13.68 -5.12 7.25
N ILE A 78 -14.14 -3.93 6.84
CA ILE A 78 -15.57 -3.62 6.71
C ILE A 78 -16.23 -4.59 5.73
N ASN A 79 -15.65 -4.78 4.55
CA ASN A 79 -16.18 -5.71 3.54
C ASN A 79 -16.25 -7.14 4.07
N THR A 80 -15.24 -7.57 4.85
CA THR A 80 -15.22 -8.90 5.47
C THR A 80 -16.30 -9.04 6.54
N GLN A 81 -16.51 -8.01 7.36
CA GLN A 81 -17.56 -8.02 8.39
C GLN A 81 -18.96 -8.05 7.76
N MET A 82 -19.18 -7.32 6.68
CA MET A 82 -20.44 -7.38 5.91
C MET A 82 -20.68 -8.78 5.35
N ALA A 83 -19.68 -9.37 4.69
CA ALA A 83 -19.80 -10.73 4.15
C ALA A 83 -20.07 -11.77 5.26
N LEU A 84 -19.45 -11.62 6.43
CA LEU A 84 -19.74 -12.48 7.59
C LEU A 84 -21.18 -12.31 8.09
N ALA A 85 -21.67 -11.07 8.19
CA ALA A 85 -23.04 -10.80 8.60
C ALA A 85 -24.05 -11.45 7.65
N ASP A 86 -23.85 -11.31 6.34
CA ASP A 86 -24.69 -11.94 5.30
C ASP A 86 -24.68 -13.47 5.43
N MET A 87 -23.51 -14.06 5.69
CA MET A 87 -23.38 -15.51 5.91
C MET A 87 -24.13 -15.98 7.17
N TYR A 88 -24.06 -15.22 8.26
CA TYR A 88 -24.80 -15.55 9.48
C TYR A 88 -26.31 -15.48 9.27
N GLU A 89 -26.79 -14.47 8.52
CA GLU A 89 -28.21 -14.34 8.18
C GLU A 89 -28.69 -15.51 7.33
N GLN A 90 -27.94 -15.87 6.28
CA GLN A 90 -28.25 -17.04 5.45
C GLN A 90 -28.28 -18.34 6.25
N ASN A 91 -27.35 -18.52 7.18
CA ASN A 91 -27.31 -19.71 8.03
C ASN A 91 -28.53 -19.78 8.97
N ASN A 92 -28.91 -18.67 9.60
CA ASN A 92 -30.11 -18.61 10.43
C ASN A 92 -31.38 -18.96 9.62
N ASN A 93 -31.51 -18.42 8.40
CA ASN A 93 -32.63 -18.74 7.53
C ASN A 93 -32.68 -20.23 7.17
N LEU A 94 -31.53 -20.85 6.87
CA LEU A 94 -31.44 -22.30 6.63
C LEU A 94 -31.82 -23.11 7.87
N GLN A 95 -31.37 -22.71 9.06
CA GLN A 95 -31.74 -23.38 10.31
C GLN A 95 -33.24 -23.28 10.58
N GLN A 96 -33.85 -22.14 10.32
CA GLN A 96 -35.29 -21.97 10.44
C GLN A 96 -36.07 -22.88 9.48
N GLN A 97 -35.66 -22.95 8.20
CA GLN A 97 -36.27 -23.85 7.22
C GLN A 97 -36.13 -25.32 7.61
N LEU A 98 -34.98 -25.71 8.16
CA LEU A 98 -34.78 -27.07 8.68
C LEU A 98 -35.71 -27.39 9.84
N LEU A 99 -35.92 -26.44 10.76
CA LEU A 99 -36.84 -26.59 11.88
C LEU A 99 -38.29 -26.73 11.40
N GLU A 100 -38.73 -25.84 10.51
CA GLU A 100 -40.08 -25.88 9.92
C GLU A 100 -40.34 -27.22 9.20
N THR A 101 -39.34 -27.72 8.47
CA THR A 101 -39.42 -29.03 7.81
C THR A 101 -39.54 -30.17 8.80
N GLN A 102 -38.77 -30.16 9.90
CA GLN A 102 -38.86 -31.20 10.93
C GLN A 102 -40.21 -31.21 11.63
N LEU A 103 -40.77 -30.03 11.92
CA LEU A 103 -42.11 -29.89 12.50
C LEU A 103 -43.17 -30.47 11.56
N ALA A 104 -43.15 -30.08 10.28
CA ALA A 104 -44.08 -30.62 9.28
C ALA A 104 -43.98 -32.15 9.13
N ILE A 105 -42.76 -32.70 9.15
CA ILE A 105 -42.55 -34.16 9.15
C ILE A 105 -43.20 -34.79 10.39
N THR A 106 -42.98 -34.20 11.56
CA THR A 106 -43.51 -34.71 12.83
C THR A 106 -45.04 -34.71 12.82
N GLU A 107 -45.67 -33.63 12.38
CA GLU A 107 -47.12 -33.52 12.23
C GLU A 107 -47.71 -34.59 11.29
N ILE A 108 -47.04 -34.90 10.18
CA ILE A 108 -47.47 -35.96 9.25
C ILE A 108 -47.41 -37.34 9.92
N PHE A 109 -46.36 -37.62 10.69
CA PHE A 109 -46.20 -38.91 11.37
C PHE A 109 -47.11 -39.07 12.61
N GLU A 110 -47.38 -37.99 13.34
CA GLU A 110 -48.24 -38.01 14.53
C GLU A 110 -49.73 -37.93 14.16
N GLY A 111 -50.12 -37.22 13.09
CA GLY A 111 -51.50 -37.12 12.62
C GLY A 111 -52.01 -38.33 11.84
N GLY A 112 -51.13 -39.30 11.53
CA GLY A 112 -51.45 -40.55 10.84
C GLY A 112 -51.70 -41.76 11.76
N LEU A 113 -51.68 -41.57 13.08
CA LEU A 113 -52.02 -42.54 14.13
C LEU A 113 -53.40 -42.25 14.72
#